data_AF-A0A3M2XA17-F1
#
_entry.id   AF-A0A3M2XA17-F1
#
_cell.length_a   1.000
_cell.length_b   1.000
_cell.length_c   1.000
_cell.angle_alpha   90.00
_cell.angle_beta   90.00
_cell.angle_gamma   90.00
#
_symmetry.space_group_name_H-M   'P 1'
#
loop_
_entity.id
_entity.type
_entity.pdbx_description
1 polymer ?
#
loop_
_entity_poly.entity_id
_entity_poly.type
_entity_poly.pdbx_seq_one_letter_code
_entity_poly.pdbx_strand_id
1 'polypeptide(L)'
;MAWAFLGIGISLGSWWAYYELGWGGWWFWDPVENASFMPWLVGTALIHSLAVTEKRGVFKSWTVLLAIAAFSLSLLGTFLVRSGVLTSVHAFASDPARGVFILMFLLVVVGGSLTLFAIRAPVVKSHVGFGLWSRETLLLGNNLLLVVAASMILLGTLYPLVIDAISGDKMSVGPPYFNALFVPLMGLLLAVMAVGVLVRWKDTPLKWLLGMLAPVLIGSAVLAVI
;
A
#
# COMPACT_ATOMS: atom_id res chain seq x y z
N MET A 1 -1.22 9.60 -13.03
CA MET A 1 -0.60 8.86 -14.16
C MET A 1 0.23 7.67 -13.68
N ALA A 2 1.32 7.84 -12.94
CA ALA A 2 2.19 6.72 -12.51
C ALA A 2 1.45 5.55 -11.83
N TRP A 3 0.54 5.84 -10.90
CA TRP A 3 -0.29 4.83 -10.24
C TRP A 3 -1.12 3.97 -11.21
N ALA A 4 -1.67 4.57 -12.28
CA ALA A 4 -2.47 3.86 -13.26
C ALA A 4 -1.61 2.97 -14.15
N PHE A 5 -0.46 3.46 -14.62
CA PHE A 5 0.50 2.64 -15.37
C PHE A 5 1.02 1.46 -14.54
N LEU A 6 1.30 1.68 -13.25
CA LEU A 6 1.67 0.61 -12.33
C LEU A 6 0.54 -0.41 -12.20
N GLY A 7 -0.70 0.04 -12.01
CA GLY A 7 -1.87 -0.86 -11.96
C GLY A 7 -2.03 -1.70 -13.22
N ILE A 8 -1.90 -1.09 -14.40
CA ILE A 8 -1.93 -1.80 -15.69
C ILE A 8 -0.79 -2.82 -15.77
N GLY A 9 0.43 -2.43 -15.37
CA GLY A 9 1.58 -3.33 -15.36
C GLY A 9 1.36 -4.54 -14.45
N ILE A 10 0.80 -4.33 -13.25
CA ILE A 10 0.43 -5.41 -12.32
C ILE A 10 -0.63 -6.32 -12.97
N SER A 11 -1.71 -5.76 -13.52
CA SER A 11 -2.78 -6.55 -14.17
C SER A 11 -2.25 -7.40 -15.34
N LEU A 12 -1.39 -6.83 -16.18
CA LEU A 12 -0.79 -7.56 -17.31
C LEU A 12 0.19 -8.63 -16.83
N GLY A 13 0.96 -8.35 -15.78
CA GLY A 13 1.85 -9.33 -15.15
C GLY A 13 1.08 -10.52 -14.55
N SER A 14 0.01 -10.24 -13.81
CA SER A 14 -0.91 -11.26 -13.28
C SER A 14 -1.59 -12.08 -14.37
N TRP A 15 -1.97 -11.43 -15.48
CA TRP A 15 -2.52 -12.13 -16.64
C TRP A 15 -1.52 -13.13 -17.22
N TRP A 16 -0.30 -12.68 -17.51
CA TRP A 16 0.75 -13.56 -17.99
C TRP A 16 1.05 -14.69 -16.99
N ALA A 17 1.20 -14.40 -15.70
CA ALA A 17 1.47 -15.44 -14.70
C ALA A 17 0.38 -16.52 -14.67
N TYR A 18 -0.89 -16.12 -14.81
CA TYR A 18 -2.01 -17.06 -14.86
C TYR A 18 -1.92 -18.03 -16.06
N TYR A 19 -1.59 -17.53 -17.25
CA TYR A 19 -1.54 -18.33 -18.47
C TYR A 19 -0.27 -19.17 -18.57
N GLU A 20 0.88 -18.61 -18.21
CA GLU A 20 2.18 -19.26 -18.42
C GLU A 20 2.62 -20.12 -17.23
N LEU A 21 2.30 -19.73 -15.99
CA LEU A 21 2.76 -20.44 -14.79
C LEU A 21 1.69 -21.37 -14.20
N GLY A 22 0.42 -21.22 -14.60
CA GLY A 22 -0.64 -22.18 -14.29
C GLY A 22 -0.97 -22.32 -12.80
N TRP A 23 -0.74 -21.28 -12.00
CA TRP A 23 -0.88 -21.28 -10.54
C TRP A 23 -2.31 -21.48 -10.00
N GLY A 24 -3.28 -21.76 -10.86
CA GLY A 24 -4.68 -21.91 -10.49
C GLY A 24 -5.36 -20.61 -10.04
N GLY A 25 -4.70 -19.45 -10.21
CA GLY A 25 -5.19 -18.14 -9.83
C GLY A 25 -4.33 -16.99 -10.37
N TRP A 26 -4.84 -15.77 -10.29
CA TRP A 26 -4.24 -14.55 -10.85
C TRP A 26 -3.18 -13.90 -9.96
N TRP A 27 -3.00 -14.39 -8.73
CA TRP A 27 -2.08 -13.84 -7.74
C TRP A 27 -1.58 -14.93 -6.81
N PHE A 28 -0.28 -14.94 -6.50
CA PHE A 28 0.30 -15.98 -5.65
C PHE A 28 1.28 -15.47 -4.58
N TRP A 29 1.33 -14.15 -4.38
CA TRP A 29 2.21 -13.52 -3.39
C TRP A 29 3.70 -13.79 -3.63
N ASP A 30 4.10 -14.01 -4.89
CA ASP A 30 5.51 -14.13 -5.23
C ASP A 30 6.25 -12.81 -4.90
N PRO A 31 7.52 -12.86 -4.46
CA PRO A 31 8.24 -11.64 -4.07
C PRO A 31 8.27 -10.52 -5.13
N VAL A 32 8.25 -10.85 -6.43
CA VAL A 32 8.19 -9.86 -7.52
C VAL A 32 6.80 -9.22 -7.61
N GLU A 33 5.74 -10.01 -7.45
CA GLU A 33 4.37 -9.50 -7.35
C GLU A 33 4.25 -8.54 -6.16
N ASN A 34 4.73 -8.96 -4.98
CA ASN A 34 4.74 -8.17 -3.75
C ASN A 34 5.51 -6.85 -3.91
N ALA A 35 6.69 -6.90 -4.53
CA ALA A 35 7.54 -5.75 -4.82
C ALA A 35 6.80 -4.67 -5.63
N SER A 36 5.96 -5.08 -6.58
CA SER A 36 5.15 -4.15 -7.38
C SER A 36 3.90 -3.65 -6.64
N PHE A 37 3.32 -4.47 -5.77
CA PHE A 37 2.06 -4.16 -5.10
C PHE A 37 2.19 -3.16 -3.95
N MET A 38 3.28 -3.22 -3.18
CA MET A 38 3.55 -2.28 -2.08
C MET A 38 3.50 -0.80 -2.50
N PRO A 39 4.24 -0.34 -3.54
CA PRO A 39 4.15 1.05 -3.99
C PRO A 39 2.78 1.40 -4.56
N TRP A 40 2.02 0.43 -5.10
CA TRP A 40 0.65 0.68 -5.55
C TRP A 40 -0.29 0.98 -4.38
N LEU A 41 -0.22 0.21 -3.28
CA LEU A 41 -1.01 0.45 -2.06
C LEU A 41 -0.70 1.81 -1.43
N VAL A 42 0.59 2.13 -1.27
CA VAL A 42 1.01 3.44 -0.74
C VAL A 42 0.67 4.58 -1.70
N GLY A 43 0.74 4.34 -3.02
CA GLY A 43 0.27 5.27 -4.05
C GLY A 43 -1.24 5.54 -3.96
N THR A 44 -2.05 4.52 -3.68
CA THR A 44 -3.49 4.67 -3.42
C THR A 44 -3.72 5.53 -2.17
N ALA A 45 -2.97 5.30 -1.08
CA ALA A 45 -3.04 6.13 0.11
C ALA A 45 -2.63 7.59 -0.18
N LEU A 46 -1.61 7.78 -1.02
CA LEU A 46 -1.15 9.10 -1.45
C LEU A 46 -2.26 9.86 -2.18
N ILE A 47 -2.98 9.22 -3.10
CA ILE A 47 -4.09 9.85 -3.85
C ILE A 47 -5.20 10.32 -2.88
N HIS A 48 -5.58 9.48 -1.91
CA HIS A 48 -6.56 9.86 -0.90
C HIS A 48 -6.05 11.01 0.00
N SER A 49 -4.78 10.97 0.41
CA SER A 49 -4.15 12.04 1.18
C SER A 49 -4.09 13.36 0.42
N LEU A 50 -3.79 13.32 -0.88
CA LEU A 50 -3.79 14.49 -1.77
C LEU A 50 -5.18 15.10 -1.84
N ALA A 51 -6.23 14.30 -2.01
CA ALA A 51 -7.61 14.79 -2.04
C ALA A 51 -7.97 15.57 -0.75
N VAL A 52 -7.54 15.09 0.42
CA VAL A 52 -7.73 15.82 1.69
C VAL A 52 -6.87 17.09 1.74
N THR A 53 -5.62 17.00 1.30
CA THR A 53 -4.67 18.11 1.30
C THR A 53 -5.17 19.25 0.43
N GLU A 54 -5.65 18.96 -0.78
CA GLU A 54 -6.18 19.94 -1.73
C GLU A 54 -7.50 20.54 -1.25
N LYS A 55 -8.42 19.73 -0.71
CA LYS A 55 -9.75 20.21 -0.31
C LYS A 55 -9.73 20.95 1.02
N ARG A 56 -8.84 20.58 1.95
CA ARG A 56 -8.91 21.02 3.36
C ARG A 56 -7.62 21.63 3.88
N GLY A 57 -6.51 21.52 3.15
CA GLY A 57 -5.20 22.03 3.58
C GLY A 57 -4.57 21.29 4.76
N VAL A 58 -5.13 20.13 5.16
CA VAL A 58 -4.61 19.27 6.23
C VAL A 58 -3.80 18.10 5.66
N PHE A 59 -3.05 17.39 6.51
CA PHE A 59 -2.23 16.22 6.13
C PHE A 59 -1.05 16.50 5.19
N LYS A 60 -0.61 17.76 5.05
CA LYS A 60 0.53 18.11 4.18
C LYS A 60 1.76 17.24 4.43
N SER A 61 2.20 17.11 5.69
CA SER A 61 3.37 16.29 6.04
C SER A 61 3.15 14.81 5.74
N TRP A 62 1.94 14.30 6.00
CA TRP A 62 1.58 12.90 5.72
C TRP A 62 1.61 12.60 4.21
N THR A 63 1.06 13.51 3.39
CA THR A 63 1.10 13.43 1.93
C THR A 63 2.54 13.40 1.40
N VAL A 64 3.42 14.24 1.93
CA VAL A 64 4.84 14.23 1.54
C VAL A 64 5.50 12.91 1.93
N LEU A 65 5.25 12.41 3.15
CA LEU A 65 5.80 11.13 3.60
C LEU A 65 5.32 9.96 2.74
N LEU A 66 4.04 9.93 2.37
CA LEU A 66 3.48 8.91 1.47
C LEU A 66 4.10 8.99 0.07
N ALA A 67 4.40 10.19 -0.44
CA ALA A 67 5.08 10.36 -1.73
C ALA A 67 6.51 9.81 -1.68
N ILE A 68 7.25 10.13 -0.62
CA ILE A 68 8.60 9.58 -0.38
C ILE A 68 8.51 8.05 -0.27
N ALA A 69 7.57 7.53 0.52
CA ALA A 69 7.40 6.09 0.73
C ALA A 69 7.04 5.35 -0.56
N ALA A 70 6.07 5.84 -1.35
CA ALA A 70 5.68 5.22 -2.62
C ALA A 70 6.86 5.15 -3.60
N PHE A 71 7.65 6.23 -3.71
CA PHE A 71 8.84 6.24 -4.56
C PHE A 71 9.93 5.29 -4.02
N SER A 72 10.19 5.33 -2.71
CA SER A 72 11.16 4.46 -2.04
C SER A 72 10.82 2.98 -2.23
N LEU A 73 9.55 2.61 -2.12
CA LEU A 73 9.08 1.25 -2.35
C LEU A 73 9.23 0.82 -3.82
N SER A 74 9.08 1.73 -4.78
CA SER A 74 9.34 1.41 -6.19
C SER A 74 10.82 1.14 -6.47
N LEU A 75 11.72 1.89 -5.83
CA LEU A 75 13.17 1.65 -5.90
C LEU A 75 13.54 0.35 -5.18
N LEU A 76 12.95 0.10 -4.01
CA LEU A 76 13.13 -1.16 -3.29
C LEU A 76 12.67 -2.34 -4.14
N GLY A 77 11.51 -2.26 -4.80
CA GLY A 77 11.06 -3.28 -5.72
C GLY A 77 12.07 -3.53 -6.84
N THR A 78 12.62 -2.47 -7.42
CA THR A 78 13.68 -2.60 -8.45
C THR A 78 14.91 -3.33 -7.91
N PHE A 79 15.37 -2.98 -6.70
CA PHE A 79 16.47 -3.68 -6.02
C PHE A 79 16.13 -5.17 -5.82
N LEU A 80 14.96 -5.47 -5.27
CA LEU A 80 14.51 -6.82 -4.96
C LEU A 80 14.49 -7.72 -6.21
N VAL A 81 13.98 -7.21 -7.34
CA VAL A 81 13.86 -8.00 -8.57
C VAL A 81 15.20 -8.12 -9.33
N ARG A 82 16.09 -7.13 -9.24
CA ARG A 82 17.30 -7.07 -10.09
C ARG A 82 18.60 -7.45 -9.39
N SER A 83 18.64 -7.43 -8.06
CA SER A 83 19.85 -7.75 -7.29
C SER A 83 20.20 -9.24 -7.28
N GLY A 84 19.23 -10.12 -7.54
CA GLY A 84 19.38 -11.56 -7.34
C GLY A 84 19.33 -11.98 -5.87
N VAL A 85 18.97 -11.09 -4.94
CA VAL A 85 18.87 -11.41 -3.51
C VAL A 85 17.66 -12.29 -3.20
N LEU A 86 16.61 -12.22 -4.02
CA LEU A 86 15.40 -13.03 -3.89
C LEU A 86 15.45 -14.25 -4.80
N THR A 87 14.94 -15.38 -4.30
CA THR A 87 14.53 -16.51 -5.12
C THR A 87 13.10 -16.27 -5.62
N SER A 88 12.94 -16.01 -6.92
CA SER A 88 11.62 -15.84 -7.56
C SER A 88 11.67 -16.36 -8.99
N VAL A 89 10.56 -16.96 -9.45
CA VAL A 89 10.41 -17.40 -10.85
C VAL A 89 10.26 -16.24 -11.83
N HIS A 90 9.90 -15.06 -11.32
CA HIS A 90 9.75 -13.82 -12.10
C HIS A 90 11.04 -13.00 -12.13
N ALA A 91 12.10 -13.45 -11.46
CA ALA A 91 13.38 -12.77 -11.48
C ALA A 91 14.10 -13.06 -12.81
N PHE A 92 14.27 -12.02 -13.64
CA PHE A 92 15.01 -12.09 -14.90
C PHE A 92 16.21 -11.13 -14.88
N ALA A 93 17.33 -11.54 -15.49
CA ALA A 93 18.54 -10.74 -15.65
C ALA A 93 19.08 -10.14 -14.33
N SER A 94 19.34 -11.01 -13.35
CA SER A 94 19.99 -10.65 -12.09
C SER A 94 21.49 -10.41 -12.31
N ASP A 95 21.99 -9.31 -11.73
CA ASP A 95 23.41 -8.93 -11.76
C ASP A 95 23.78 -8.34 -10.40
N PRO A 96 24.59 -9.02 -9.58
CA PRO A 96 24.96 -8.55 -8.24
C PRO A 96 25.61 -7.16 -8.25
N ALA A 97 26.41 -6.82 -9.28
CA ALA A 97 27.05 -5.52 -9.37
C ALA A 97 26.02 -4.40 -9.57
N ARG A 98 24.99 -4.64 -10.39
CA ARG A 98 23.84 -3.72 -10.51
C ARG A 98 23.03 -3.66 -9.22
N GLY A 99 22.87 -4.79 -8.52
CA GLY A 99 22.23 -4.84 -7.22
C GLY A 99 22.86 -3.88 -6.20
N VAL A 100 24.19 -3.89 -6.10
CA VAL A 100 24.94 -2.98 -5.21
C VAL A 100 24.75 -1.51 -5.62
N PHE A 101 24.81 -1.21 -6.92
CA PHE A 101 24.55 0.15 -7.41
C PHE A 101 23.14 0.64 -7.03
N ILE A 102 22.10 -0.19 -7.27
CA ILE A 102 20.72 0.16 -6.94
C ILE A 102 20.56 0.32 -5.43
N LEU A 103 21.21 -0.52 -4.61
CA LEU A 103 21.17 -0.41 -3.15
C LEU A 103 21.76 0.93 -2.68
N MET A 104 22.93 1.32 -3.19
CA MET A 104 23.55 2.61 -2.86
C MET A 104 22.67 3.77 -3.31
N PHE A 105 22.11 3.70 -4.52
CA PHE A 105 21.17 4.70 -5.02
C PHE A 105 19.93 4.81 -4.14
N LEU A 106 19.36 3.68 -3.72
CA LEU A 106 18.23 3.62 -2.79
C LEU A 106 18.60 4.29 -1.47
N LEU A 107 19.74 3.97 -0.85
CA LEU A 107 20.17 4.58 0.40
C LEU A 107 20.30 6.10 0.29
N VAL A 108 20.88 6.60 -0.79
CA VAL A 108 21.04 8.03 -1.05
C VAL A 108 19.68 8.72 -1.24
N VAL A 109 18.80 8.15 -2.07
CA VAL A 109 17.50 8.75 -2.37
C VAL A 109 16.57 8.70 -1.16
N VAL A 110 16.45 7.55 -0.50
CA VAL A 110 15.58 7.37 0.67
C VAL A 110 16.12 8.15 1.86
N GLY A 111 17.41 7.98 2.17
CA GLY A 111 18.05 8.71 3.26
C GLY A 111 18.02 10.22 3.05
N GLY A 112 18.35 10.70 1.83
CA GLY A 112 18.32 12.10 1.47
C GLY A 112 16.92 12.71 1.53
N SER A 113 15.91 12.02 1.00
CA SER A 113 14.52 12.50 1.02
C SER A 113 13.93 12.53 2.43
N LEU A 114 14.17 11.50 3.26
CA LEU A 114 13.73 11.49 4.66
C LEU A 114 14.47 12.53 5.52
N THR A 115 15.77 12.74 5.28
CA THR A 115 16.54 13.80 5.94
C THR A 115 16.00 15.18 5.57
N LEU A 116 15.75 15.43 4.29
CA LEU A 116 15.15 16.68 3.83
C LEU A 116 13.75 16.88 4.41
N PHE A 117 12.94 15.83 4.47
CA PHE A 117 11.63 15.85 5.10
C PHE A 117 11.74 16.24 6.59
N ALA A 118 12.65 15.63 7.33
CA ALA A 118 12.88 15.94 8.75
C ALA A 118 13.29 17.41 8.96
N ILE A 119 14.21 17.92 8.13
CA ILE A 119 14.65 19.33 8.18
C ILE A 119 13.49 20.29 7.84
N ARG A 120 12.64 19.94 6.88
CA ARG A 120 11.54 20.81 6.41
C ARG A 120 10.24 20.63 7.19
N ALA A 121 10.13 19.62 8.04
CA ALA A 121 8.93 19.30 8.81
C ALA A 121 8.29 20.50 9.54
N PRO A 122 9.06 21.45 10.15
CA PRO A 122 8.46 22.61 10.83
C PRO A 122 7.66 23.54 9.92
N VAL A 123 7.98 23.59 8.62
CA VAL A 123 7.37 24.49 7.63
C VAL A 123 6.10 23.89 7.02
N VAL A 124 5.90 22.57 7.15
CA VAL A 124 4.79 21.82 6.52
C VAL A 124 3.61 21.61 7.49
N LYS A 125 3.55 22.38 8.58
CA LYS A 125 2.47 22.29 9.58
C LYS A 125 1.11 22.61 8.97
N SER A 126 0.09 21.84 9.36
CA SER A 126 -1.31 22.10 9.05
C SER A 126 -2.12 22.18 10.35
N HIS A 127 -3.05 23.13 10.44
CA HIS A 127 -4.01 23.18 11.55
C HIS A 127 -5.07 22.09 11.35
N VAL A 128 -5.26 21.23 12.34
CA VAL A 128 -6.24 20.14 12.31
C VAL A 128 -7.57 20.67 12.85
N GLY A 129 -8.66 20.50 12.10
CA GLY A 129 -9.98 21.00 12.45
C GLY A 129 -11.11 20.23 11.77
N PHE A 130 -11.31 18.97 12.19
CA PHE A 130 -12.38 18.10 11.72
C PHE A 130 -12.80 17.13 12.84
N GLY A 131 -14.06 16.70 12.82
CA GLY A 131 -14.66 15.78 13.79
C GLY A 131 -14.34 14.31 13.50
N LEU A 132 -14.72 13.42 14.42
CA LEU A 132 -14.52 11.97 14.26
C LEU A 132 -15.30 11.40 13.06
N TRP A 133 -16.54 11.85 12.87
CA TRP A 133 -17.39 11.45 11.75
C TRP A 133 -17.23 12.41 10.57
N SER A 134 -16.01 12.48 10.05
CA SER A 134 -15.68 13.33 8.91
C SER A 134 -14.98 12.56 7.81
N ARG A 135 -15.06 13.09 6.59
CA ARG A 135 -14.39 12.50 5.43
C ARG A 135 -12.88 12.50 5.61
N GLU A 136 -12.32 13.51 6.27
CA GLU A 136 -10.91 13.57 6.65
C GLU A 136 -10.50 12.38 7.54
N THR A 137 -11.29 12.09 8.58
CA THR A 137 -11.00 10.98 9.51
C THR A 137 -11.10 9.63 8.82
N LEU A 138 -12.12 9.40 7.99
CA LEU A 138 -12.26 8.13 7.27
C LEU A 138 -11.21 7.94 6.17
N LEU A 139 -10.83 9.02 5.48
CA LEU A 139 -9.71 8.96 4.52
C LEU A 139 -8.36 8.74 5.21
N LEU A 140 -8.16 9.30 6.41
CA LEU A 140 -6.99 8.98 7.24
C LEU A 140 -7.00 7.51 7.66
N GLY A 141 -8.15 6.98 8.09
CA GLY A 141 -8.31 5.56 8.40
C GLY A 141 -7.95 4.65 7.23
N ASN A 142 -8.45 4.94 6.02
CA ASN A 142 -8.08 4.22 4.81
C ASN A 142 -6.58 4.29 4.52
N ASN A 143 -5.97 5.48 4.66
CA ASN A 143 -4.54 5.63 4.46
C ASN A 143 -3.73 4.77 5.43
N LEU A 144 -4.12 4.74 6.71
CA LEU A 144 -3.46 3.88 7.70
C LEU A 144 -3.60 2.41 7.35
N LEU A 145 -4.79 1.94 6.96
CA LEU A 145 -5.00 0.55 6.57
C LEU A 145 -4.16 0.16 5.35
N LEU A 146 -4.08 1.03 4.34
CA LEU A 146 -3.24 0.81 3.15
C LEU A 146 -1.74 0.77 3.50
N VAL A 147 -1.27 1.64 4.39
CA VAL A 147 0.13 1.66 4.84
C VAL A 147 0.44 0.42 5.68
N VAL A 148 -0.47 -0.01 6.55
CA VAL A 148 -0.34 -1.26 7.32
C VAL A 148 -0.31 -2.47 6.39
N ALA A 149 -1.18 -2.51 5.37
CA ALA A 149 -1.18 -3.56 4.35
C ALA A 149 0.12 -3.55 3.50
N ALA A 150 0.67 -2.38 3.16
CA ALA A 150 1.99 -2.34 2.51
C ALA A 150 3.11 -2.81 3.44
N SER A 151 3.04 -2.44 4.73
CA SER A 151 4.06 -2.79 5.73
C SER A 151 4.07 -4.28 6.05
N MET A 152 2.91 -4.93 6.16
CA MET A 152 2.86 -6.39 6.33
C MET A 152 3.44 -7.11 5.12
N ILE A 153 3.20 -6.63 3.89
CA ILE A 153 3.76 -7.23 2.68
C ILE A 153 5.28 -7.05 2.66
N LEU A 154 5.76 -5.87 3.04
CA LEU A 154 7.17 -5.57 3.17
C LEU A 154 7.85 -6.52 4.16
N LEU A 155 7.25 -6.70 5.35
CA LEU A 155 7.77 -7.60 6.37
C LEU A 155 7.79 -9.05 5.89
N GLY A 156 6.70 -9.55 5.32
CA GLY A 156 6.64 -10.92 4.77
C GLY A 156 7.65 -11.15 3.65
N THR A 157 7.92 -10.13 2.83
CA THR A 157 8.86 -10.21 1.69
C THR A 157 10.32 -10.11 2.14
N LEU A 158 10.64 -9.25 3.11
CA LEU A 158 12.01 -9.05 3.58
C LEU A 158 12.42 -10.06 4.66
N TYR A 159 11.49 -10.64 5.40
CA TYR A 159 11.79 -11.55 6.50
C TYR A 159 12.66 -12.76 6.08
N PRO A 160 12.36 -13.48 4.97
CA PRO A 160 13.26 -14.51 4.45
C PRO A 160 14.68 -14.04 4.18
N LEU A 161 14.85 -12.82 3.66
CA LEU A 161 16.16 -12.26 3.34
C LEU A 161 16.97 -11.97 4.60
N VAL A 162 16.31 -11.53 5.67
CA VAL A 162 16.96 -11.26 6.96
C VAL A 162 17.44 -12.58 7.58
N ILE A 163 16.62 -13.63 7.54
CA ILE A 163 16.99 -14.96 8.05
C ILE A 163 18.17 -15.54 7.26
N ASP A 164 18.09 -15.51 5.94
CA ASP A 164 19.17 -15.95 5.05
C ASP A 164 20.49 -15.20 5.32
N ALA A 165 20.42 -13.89 5.57
CA ALA A 165 21.62 -13.09 5.87
C ALA A 165 22.25 -13.38 7.24
N ILE A 166 21.47 -13.84 8.24
CA ILE A 166 21.94 -14.05 9.61
C ILE A 166 22.28 -15.52 9.88
N SER A 167 21.42 -16.45 9.48
CA SER A 167 21.59 -17.89 9.73
C SER A 167 22.03 -18.69 8.50
N GLY A 168 21.89 -18.14 7.28
CA GLY A 168 22.11 -18.89 6.04
C GLY A 168 20.96 -19.83 5.65
N ASP A 169 19.87 -19.84 6.42
CA ASP A 169 18.73 -20.71 6.16
C ASP A 169 17.84 -20.11 5.07
N LYS A 170 17.53 -20.91 4.05
CA LYS A 170 16.58 -20.56 3.01
C LYS A 170 15.17 -20.91 3.47
N MET A 171 14.33 -19.88 3.62
CA MET A 171 12.91 -20.00 3.90
C MET A 171 12.11 -19.20 2.89
N SER A 172 10.85 -19.56 2.67
CA SER A 172 9.90 -18.75 1.92
C SER A 172 8.67 -18.48 2.75
N VAL A 173 8.10 -17.29 2.60
CA VAL A 173 6.80 -16.94 3.15
C VAL A 173 5.80 -17.01 2.00
N GLY A 174 4.80 -17.88 2.14
CA GLY A 174 3.81 -18.15 1.10
C GLY A 174 2.42 -17.56 1.37
N PRO A 175 1.45 -17.85 0.49
CA PRO A 175 0.08 -17.34 0.55
C PRO A 175 -0.63 -17.43 1.92
N PRO A 176 -0.44 -18.47 2.77
CA PRO A 176 -1.12 -18.54 4.07
C PRO A 176 -0.87 -17.32 4.96
N TYR A 177 0.36 -16.81 5.03
CA TYR A 177 0.70 -15.61 5.80
C TYR A 177 0.01 -14.37 5.25
N PHE A 178 0.14 -14.15 3.93
CA PHE A 178 -0.40 -12.95 3.29
C PHE A 178 -1.92 -12.94 3.31
N ASN A 179 -2.58 -14.06 2.99
CA ASN A 179 -4.05 -14.13 2.99
C ASN A 179 -4.63 -13.92 4.39
N ALA A 180 -4.02 -14.50 5.42
CA ALA A 180 -4.50 -14.38 6.80
C ALA A 180 -4.50 -12.92 7.30
N LEU A 181 -3.55 -12.10 6.84
CA LEU A 181 -3.42 -10.70 7.26
C LEU A 181 -4.11 -9.74 6.29
N PHE A 182 -3.92 -9.94 4.99
CA PHE A 182 -4.38 -9.01 3.96
C PHE A 182 -5.91 -9.03 3.80
N VAL A 183 -6.54 -10.21 3.85
CA VAL A 183 -8.00 -10.32 3.65
C VAL A 183 -8.79 -9.56 4.73
N PRO A 184 -8.52 -9.72 6.04
CA PRO A 184 -9.18 -8.92 7.06
C PRO A 184 -8.92 -7.41 6.94
N LEU A 185 -7.68 -7.01 6.59
CA LEU A 185 -7.33 -5.60 6.38
C LEU A 185 -8.13 -4.99 5.21
N MET A 186 -8.27 -5.72 4.11
CA MET A 186 -9.07 -5.27 2.97
C MET A 186 -10.56 -5.25 3.29
N GLY A 187 -11.06 -6.21 4.06
CA GLY A 187 -12.44 -6.19 4.55
C GLY A 187 -12.74 -4.95 5.39
N LEU A 188 -11.84 -4.59 6.31
CA LEU A 188 -11.97 -3.38 7.11
C LEU A 188 -11.88 -2.11 6.25
N LEU A 189 -10.95 -2.08 5.28
CA LEU A 189 -10.81 -0.96 4.35
C LEU A 189 -12.10 -0.75 3.53
N LEU A 190 -12.69 -1.83 3.01
CA LEU A 190 -13.95 -1.77 2.26
C LEU A 190 -15.09 -1.25 3.13
N ALA A 191 -15.17 -1.68 4.39
CA ALA A 191 -16.17 -1.18 5.34
C ALA A 191 -16.00 0.33 5.61
N VAL A 192 -14.75 0.80 5.80
CA VAL A 192 -14.44 2.23 5.98
C VAL A 192 -14.78 3.03 4.73
N MET A 193 -14.47 2.51 3.53
CA MET A 193 -14.84 3.15 2.26
C MET A 193 -16.35 3.25 2.07
N ALA A 194 -17.10 2.19 2.38
CA ALA A 194 -18.56 2.16 2.25
C ALA A 194 -19.22 3.30 3.05
N VAL A 195 -18.72 3.56 4.27
CA VAL A 195 -19.15 4.69 5.09
C VAL A 195 -18.59 6.01 4.55
N GLY A 196 -17.31 6.03 4.15
CA GLY A 196 -16.57 7.22 3.73
C GLY A 196 -17.17 7.97 2.53
N VAL A 197 -17.83 7.26 1.61
CA VAL A 197 -18.51 7.87 0.45
C VAL A 197 -19.67 8.78 0.88
N LEU A 198 -20.38 8.42 1.96
CA LEU A 198 -21.56 9.14 2.45
C LEU A 198 -21.19 10.31 3.39
N VAL A 199 -20.07 10.19 4.09
CA VAL A 199 -19.63 11.16 5.09
C VAL A 199 -19.16 12.46 4.45
N ARG A 200 -19.51 13.59 5.08
CA ARG A 200 -19.21 14.95 4.65
C ARG A 200 -17.85 15.42 5.19
N TRP A 201 -17.29 16.45 4.56
CA TRP A 201 -16.12 17.15 5.09
C TRP A 201 -16.44 17.86 6.41
N LYS A 202 -15.44 18.05 7.28
CA LYS A 202 -15.53 18.63 8.63
C LYS A 202 -16.27 17.79 9.64
N ASP A 203 -17.56 17.55 9.43
CA ASP A 203 -18.40 16.85 10.39
C ASP A 203 -19.67 16.31 9.73
N THR A 204 -20.15 15.17 10.22
CA THR A 204 -21.37 14.51 9.76
C THR A 204 -22.21 14.11 10.96
N PRO A 205 -23.46 14.59 11.07
CA PRO A 205 -24.34 14.19 12.15
C PRO A 205 -24.60 12.68 12.13
N LEU A 206 -24.28 11.98 13.23
CA LEU A 206 -24.38 10.53 13.30
C LEU A 206 -25.79 10.00 13.00
N LYS A 207 -26.84 10.70 13.48
CA LYS A 207 -28.24 10.35 13.21
C LYS A 207 -28.55 10.35 11.71
N TRP A 208 -28.01 11.32 10.96
CA TRP A 208 -28.18 11.40 9.52
C TRP A 208 -27.43 10.28 8.80
N LEU A 209 -26.18 10.02 9.22
CA LEU A 209 -25.36 8.94 8.66
C LEU A 209 -26.03 7.56 8.84
N LEU A 210 -26.55 7.27 10.04
CA LEU A 210 -27.28 6.04 10.32
C LEU A 210 -28.55 5.92 9.48
N GLY A 211 -29.27 7.03 9.27
CA GLY A 211 -30.44 7.08 8.37
C GLY A 211 -30.11 6.72 6.92
N MET A 212 -28.92 7.06 6.43
CA MET A 212 -28.47 6.67 5.08
C MET A 212 -27.95 5.24 5.01
N LEU A 213 -27.27 4.76 6.05
CA LEU A 213 -26.68 3.42 6.08
C LEU A 213 -27.73 2.32 6.30
N ALA A 214 -28.76 2.59 7.11
CA ALA A 214 -29.79 1.61 7.46
C ALA A 214 -30.44 0.93 6.23
N PRO A 215 -30.96 1.63 5.21
CA PRO A 215 -31.58 0.97 4.06
C PRO A 215 -30.58 0.14 3.25
N VAL A 216 -29.32 0.57 3.15
CA VAL A 216 -28.26 -0.17 2.46
C VAL A 216 -27.94 -1.47 3.20
N LEU A 217 -27.75 -1.40 4.52
CA LEU A 217 -27.46 -2.58 5.35
C LEU A 217 -28.61 -3.58 5.35
N ILE A 218 -29.85 -3.10 5.43
CA ILE A 218 -31.05 -3.95 5.34
C ILE A 218 -31.11 -4.62 3.96
N GLY A 219 -30.92 -3.85 2.88
CA GLY A 219 -30.89 -4.40 1.52
C GLY A 219 -29.79 -5.45 1.33
N SER A 220 -28.58 -5.18 1.83
CA SER A 220 -27.48 -6.15 1.80
C SER A 220 -27.78 -7.41 2.60
N ALA A 221 -28.40 -7.31 3.77
CA ALA A 221 -28.77 -8.47 4.58
C ALA A 221 -29.85 -9.32 3.91
N VAL A 222 -30.85 -8.69 3.27
CA VAL A 222 -31.89 -9.41 2.51
C VAL A 222 -31.29 -10.15 1.33
N LEU A 223 -30.40 -9.49 0.56
CA LEU A 223 -29.74 -10.11 -0.59
C LEU A 223 -28.76 -11.22 -0.18
N ALA A 224 -28.14 -11.14 0.99
CA ALA A 224 -27.23 -12.18 1.46
C ALA A 224 -27.93 -13.50 1.84
N VAL A 225 -29.25 -13.47 2.03
CA VAL A 225 -30.09 -14.64 2.38
C VAL A 225 -30.67 -15.32 1.15
N ILE A 226 -30.66 -14.64 -0.01
CA ILE A 226 -31.15 -15.13 -1.31
C ILE A 226 -30.00 -15.77 -2.07
#